data_AF-L0EIA9-F1
#
_entry.id   AF-L0EIA9-F1
#
_cell.length_a   1.000
_cell.length_b   1.000
_cell.length_c   1.000
_cell.angle_alpha   90.00
_cell.angle_beta   90.00
_cell.angle_gamma   90.00
#
_symmetry.space_group_name_H-M   'P 1'
#
loop_
_entity.id
_entity.type
_entity.pdbx_description
1 polymer ?
#
loop_
_entity_poly.entity_id
_entity_poly.type
_entity_poly.pdbx_seq_one_letter_code
_entity_poly.pdbx_strand_id
1 'polypeptide(L)'
;MQRFKKKKICLLMDLGGFEHRLDENLDMARRYGETVLSLASTGLADPTSELPANVMQMTKDELMSWSDMVSNHVRAHGWQLSDVVILAAGRNHRGILPLGTVIVENIRLGA
;
A
#
# COMPACT_ATOMS: atom_id res chain seq x y z
N MET A 1 -5.12 -8.45 -25.45
CA MET A 1 -4.48 -7.77 -24.29
C MET A 1 -5.54 -6.93 -23.58
N GLN A 2 -6.04 -7.36 -22.42
CA GLN A 2 -6.88 -6.48 -21.60
C GLN A 2 -6.00 -5.34 -21.08
N ARG A 3 -6.34 -4.11 -21.47
CA ARG A 3 -5.72 -2.89 -20.96
C ARG A 3 -6.14 -2.78 -19.49
N PHE A 4 -5.28 -3.18 -18.55
CA PHE A 4 -5.54 -2.92 -17.14
C PHE A 4 -5.68 -1.40 -16.97
N LYS A 5 -6.89 -0.95 -16.68
CA LYS A 5 -7.14 0.48 -16.44
C LYS A 5 -6.43 0.83 -15.14
N LYS A 6 -5.54 1.82 -15.19
CA LYS A 6 -4.92 2.39 -14.00
C LYS A 6 -5.99 2.72 -12.97
N LYS A 7 -5.67 2.44 -11.72
CA LYS A 7 -6.44 2.88 -10.56
C LYS A 7 -6.05 4.31 -10.24
N LYS A 8 -6.91 5.02 -9.52
CA LYS A 8 -6.59 6.39 -9.11
C LYS A 8 -5.37 6.39 -8.20
N ILE A 9 -5.24 5.35 -7.35
CA ILE A 9 -4.22 5.32 -6.30
C ILE A 9 -3.54 3.96 -6.23
N CYS A 10 -2.22 3.98 -6.14
CA CYS A 10 -1.41 2.84 -5.76
C CYS A 10 -0.71 3.14 -4.44
N LEU A 11 -1.07 2.38 -3.41
CA LEU A 11 -0.44 2.41 -2.10
C LEU A 11 0.76 1.46 -2.07
N LEU A 12 1.89 1.90 -1.53
CA LEU A 12 3.07 1.06 -1.35
C LEU A 12 3.04 0.43 0.04
N MET A 13 3.33 -0.86 0.13
CA MET A 13 3.45 -1.61 1.38
C MET A 13 4.76 -2.40 1.38
N ASP A 14 5.55 -2.29 2.44
CA ASP A 14 6.78 -3.05 2.60
C ASP A 14 6.52 -4.37 3.32
N LEU A 15 6.84 -5.48 2.66
CA LEU A 15 6.82 -6.85 3.21
C LEU A 15 8.20 -7.28 3.73
N GLY A 16 9.14 -6.35 3.87
CA GLY A 16 10.53 -6.56 4.24
C GLY A 16 11.47 -6.44 3.05
N GLY A 17 12.22 -5.34 2.99
CA GLY A 17 13.26 -5.09 2.00
C GLY A 17 12.77 -4.42 0.72
N PHE A 18 11.70 -3.61 0.80
CA PHE A 18 11.18 -2.78 -0.29
C PHE A 18 12.28 -1.93 -0.97
N GLU A 19 13.21 -1.39 -0.19
CA GLU A 19 14.27 -0.50 -0.62
C GLU A 19 15.29 -1.15 -1.57
N HIS A 20 15.43 -2.48 -1.53
CA HIS A 20 16.38 -3.22 -2.38
C HIS A 20 16.12 -3.03 -3.87
N ARG A 21 14.87 -2.75 -4.26
CA ARG A 21 14.47 -2.52 -5.66
C ARG A 21 13.57 -1.30 -5.76
N LEU A 22 13.93 -0.25 -5.02
CA LEU A 22 13.13 0.98 -4.89
C LEU A 22 12.65 1.53 -6.23
N ASP A 23 13.56 1.80 -7.16
CA ASP A 23 13.22 2.39 -8.47
C ASP A 23 12.25 1.50 -9.26
N GLU A 24 12.49 0.20 -9.26
CA GLU A 24 11.60 -0.76 -9.93
C GLU A 24 10.22 -0.83 -9.28
N ASN A 25 10.16 -0.73 -7.96
CA ASN A 25 8.91 -0.72 -7.21
C ASN A 25 8.11 0.54 -7.48
N LEU A 26 8.76 1.71 -7.51
CA LEU A 26 8.13 2.98 -7.85
C LEU A 26 7.64 2.99 -9.30
N ASP A 27 8.46 2.50 -10.23
CA ASP A 27 8.07 2.40 -11.64
C ASP A 27 6.92 1.41 -11.86
N MET A 28 6.87 0.33 -11.08
CA MET A 28 5.74 -0.58 -11.08
C MET A 28 4.48 0.11 -10.54
N ALA A 29 4.55 0.76 -9.37
CA ALA A 29 3.43 1.45 -8.76
C ALA A 29 2.82 2.52 -9.69
N ARG A 30 3.68 3.30 -10.36
CA ARG A 30 3.28 4.29 -11.37
C ARG A 30 2.57 3.68 -12.58
N ARG A 31 2.65 2.36 -12.82
CA ARG A 31 1.86 1.69 -13.88
C ARG A 31 0.47 1.28 -13.40
N TYR A 32 0.28 1.09 -12.09
CA TYR A 32 -0.98 0.64 -11.51
C TYR A 32 -1.82 1.79 -10.94
N GLY A 33 -1.19 2.87 -10.48
CA GLY A 33 -1.84 4.08 -9.95
C GLY A 33 -1.59 5.32 -10.81
N GLU A 34 -2.52 6.26 -10.79
CA GLU A 34 -2.31 7.64 -11.23
C GLU A 34 -1.49 8.39 -10.17
N THR A 35 -1.88 8.25 -8.91
CA THR A 35 -1.14 8.73 -7.73
C THR A 35 -0.49 7.56 -7.01
N VAL A 36 0.76 7.74 -6.57
CA VAL A 36 1.48 6.75 -5.75
C VAL A 36 1.70 7.32 -4.37
N LEU A 37 1.30 6.60 -3.33
CA LEU A 37 1.49 6.99 -1.93
C LEU A 37 2.14 5.86 -1.15
N SER A 38 2.97 6.23 -0.21
CA SER A 38 3.61 5.34 0.74
C SER A 38 2.70 5.10 1.94
N LEU A 39 2.50 3.84 2.33
CA LEU A 39 1.90 3.49 3.62
C LEU A 39 2.98 3.53 4.69
N ALA A 40 3.31 4.73 5.12
CA ALA A 40 4.28 4.98 6.18
C ALA A 40 3.73 4.62 7.56
N SER A 41 4.60 4.65 8.57
CA SER A 41 4.19 4.42 9.97
C SER A 41 3.33 5.56 10.52
N THR A 42 3.45 6.75 9.95
CA THR A 42 2.70 7.96 10.30
C THR A 42 1.42 8.16 9.47
N GLY A 43 1.19 7.33 8.45
CA GLY A 43 0.01 7.40 7.57
C GLY A 43 0.34 7.33 6.09
N LEU A 44 -0.31 8.16 5.28
CA LEU A 44 -0.04 8.26 3.85
C LEU A 44 0.96 9.37 3.58
N ALA A 45 2.07 9.03 2.93
CA ALA A 45 3.14 9.96 2.61
C ALA A 45 3.53 9.90 1.12
N ASP A 46 4.24 10.92 0.65
CA ASP A 46 4.93 10.84 -0.64
C ASP A 46 6.09 9.84 -0.53
N PRO A 47 6.22 8.86 -1.46
CA PRO A 47 7.29 7.88 -1.42
C PRO A 47 8.71 8.44 -1.59
N THR A 48 8.85 9.69 -2.01
CA THR A 48 10.14 10.40 -2.04
C THR A 48 10.53 11.00 -0.68
N SER A 49 9.55 11.21 0.20
CA SER A 49 9.75 11.74 1.55
C SER A 49 9.86 10.61 2.58
N GLU A 50 9.04 9.58 2.46
CA GLU A 50 8.97 8.49 3.44
C GLU A 50 8.67 7.15 2.78
N LEU A 51 9.49 6.14 3.04
CA LEU A 51 9.31 4.78 2.53
C LEU A 51 8.21 4.04 3.30
N PRO A 52 7.57 3.03 2.66
CA PRO A 52 6.50 2.30 3.32
C PRO A 52 7.03 1.55 4.54
N ALA A 53 6.23 1.51 5.60
CA ALA A 53 6.61 0.83 6.82
C ALA A 53 6.56 -0.70 6.63
N ASN A 54 7.53 -1.39 7.23
CA ASN A 54 7.63 -2.84 7.15
C ASN A 54 6.56 -3.52 8.01
N VAL A 55 5.49 -3.98 7.36
CA VAL A 55 4.35 -4.59 8.06
C VAL A 55 4.71 -5.94 8.71
N MET A 56 5.79 -6.59 8.26
CA MET A 56 6.26 -7.86 8.83
C MET A 56 6.96 -7.68 10.19
N GLN A 57 7.31 -6.45 10.55
CA GLN A 57 7.93 -6.12 11.84
C GLN A 57 6.96 -5.49 12.83
N MET A 58 5.72 -5.23 12.42
CA MET A 58 4.69 -4.67 13.28
C MET A 58 4.03 -5.76 14.13
N THR A 59 3.74 -5.41 15.37
CA THR A 59 2.87 -6.17 16.25
C THR A 59 1.42 -6.14 15.75
N LYS A 60 0.58 -7.02 16.29
CA LYS A 60 -0.84 -7.05 15.94
C LYS A 60 -1.56 -5.74 16.22
N ASP A 61 -1.27 -5.10 17.35
CA ASP A 61 -1.90 -3.84 17.74
C ASP A 61 -1.46 -2.67 16.84
N GLU A 62 -0.19 -2.68 16.42
CA GLU A 62 0.34 -1.74 15.43
C GLU A 62 -0.33 -1.96 14.07
N LEU A 63 -0.48 -3.21 13.62
CA LEU A 63 -1.17 -3.54 12.37
C LEU A 63 -2.65 -3.11 12.39
N MET A 64 -3.35 -3.30 13.51
CA MET A 64 -4.73 -2.82 13.66
C MET A 64 -4.79 -1.29 13.58
N SER A 65 -3.95 -0.60 14.35
CA SER A 65 -3.87 0.86 14.34
C SER A 65 -3.53 1.42 12.97
N TRP A 66 -2.57 0.78 12.29
CA TRP A 66 -2.15 1.13 10.94
C TRP A 66 -3.27 0.89 9.92
N SER A 67 -3.97 -0.24 10.00
CA SER A 67 -5.13 -0.53 9.14
C SER A 67 -6.23 0.52 9.29
N ASP A 68 -6.58 0.90 10.53
CA ASP A 68 -7.57 1.93 10.81
C ASP A 68 -7.14 3.30 10.29
N MET A 69 -5.86 3.64 10.43
CA MET A 69 -5.29 4.89 9.92
C MET A 69 -5.41 4.99 8.39
N VAL A 70 -5.17 3.89 7.68
CA VAL A 70 -5.35 3.80 6.23
C VAL A 70 -6.82 3.93 5.85
N SER A 71 -7.72 3.22 6.52
CA SER A 71 -9.18 3.35 6.31
C SER A 71 -9.64 4.80 6.48
N ASN A 72 -9.18 5.47 7.53
CA ASN A 72 -9.52 6.85 7.80
C ASN A 72 -8.99 7.81 6.73
N HIS A 73 -7.75 7.62 6.27
CA HIS A 73 -7.18 8.43 5.18
C HIS A 73 -7.96 8.26 3.87
N VAL A 74 -8.25 7.03 3.48
CA VAL A 74 -9.02 6.71 2.27
C VAL A 74 -10.40 7.37 2.33
N ARG A 75 -11.07 7.28 3.49
CA ARG A 75 -12.38 7.90 3.72
C ARG A 75 -12.31 9.43 3.72
N ALA A 76 -11.31 10.02 4.36
CA ALA A 76 -11.14 11.47 4.45
C ALA A 76 -10.91 12.12 3.07
N HIS A 77 -10.26 11.40 2.15
CA HIS A 77 -10.06 11.86 0.77
C HIS A 77 -11.23 11.53 -0.17
N GLY A 78 -12.29 10.87 0.33
CA GLY A 78 -13.46 10.48 -0.45
C GLY A 78 -13.17 9.39 -1.49
N TRP A 79 -12.10 8.61 -1.31
CA TRP A 79 -11.74 7.54 -2.23
C TRP A 79 -12.59 6.29 -1.99
N GLN A 80 -12.98 5.64 -3.07
CA GLN A 80 -13.64 4.34 -2.98
C GLN A 80 -12.63 3.20 -2.97
N LEU A 81 -12.97 2.09 -2.32
CA LEU A 81 -12.15 0.87 -2.34
C LEU A 81 -11.75 0.44 -3.76
N SER A 82 -12.66 0.62 -4.72
CA SER A 82 -12.45 0.28 -6.13
C SER A 82 -11.45 1.18 -6.84
N ASP A 83 -11.14 2.36 -6.28
CA ASP A 83 -10.19 3.34 -6.83
C ASP A 83 -8.75 3.09 -6.39
N VAL A 84 -8.54 2.19 -5.42
CA VAL A 84 -7.25 1.98 -4.75
C VAL A 84 -6.74 0.56 -4.94
N VAL A 85 -5.44 0.43 -5.20
CA VAL A 85 -4.70 -0.84 -5.16
C VAL A 85 -3.45 -0.69 -4.30
N ILE A 86 -2.91 -1.82 -3.86
CA ILE A 86 -1.72 -1.90 -3.02
C ILE A 86 -0.65 -2.65 -3.80
N LEU A 87 0.52 -2.05 -3.96
CA LEU A 87 1.75 -2.76 -4.32
C LEU A 87 2.43 -3.21 -3.03
N ALA A 88 2.29 -4.49 -2.73
CA ALA A 88 3.00 -5.14 -1.65
C ALA A 88 4.34 -5.64 -2.19
N ALA A 89 5.45 -5.19 -1.63
CA ALA A 89 6.77 -5.55 -2.11
C ALA A 89 7.74 -5.80 -0.95
N GLY A 90 8.54 -6.85 -1.06
CA GLY A 90 9.71 -7.10 -0.23
C GLY A 90 10.91 -7.44 -1.12
N ARG A 91 11.99 -7.95 -0.51
CA ARG A 91 13.27 -8.19 -1.20
C ARG A 91 13.14 -9.03 -2.48
N ASN A 92 12.37 -10.12 -2.42
CA ASN A 92 12.24 -11.08 -3.52
C ASN A 92 10.81 -11.25 -4.06
N HIS A 93 9.81 -10.70 -3.36
CA HIS A 93 8.40 -10.93 -3.66
C HIS A 93 7.67 -9.61 -3.88
N ARG A 94 6.80 -9.57 -4.89
CA ARG A 94 5.98 -8.41 -5.25
C ARG A 94 4.60 -8.88 -5.69
N GLY A 95 3.57 -8.16 -5.28
CA GLY A 95 2.20 -8.46 -5.65
C GLY A 95 1.33 -7.21 -5.66
N ILE A 96 0.34 -7.19 -6.56
CA ILE A 96 -0.72 -6.18 -6.55
C ILE A 96 -1.93 -6.77 -5.85
N LEU A 97 -2.40 -6.09 -4.82
CA LEU A 97 -3.54 -6.49 -4.01
C LEU A 97 -4.64 -5.43 -4.10
N PRO A 98 -5.93 -5.81 -4.12
CA PRO A 98 -6.99 -4.84 -3.92
C PRO A 98 -6.98 -4.32 -2.48
N LEU A 99 -7.44 -3.08 -2.28
CA LEU A 99 -7.79 -2.61 -0.94
C LEU A 99 -8.94 -3.48 -0.38
N GLY A 100 -8.92 -3.78 0.91
CA GLY A 100 -9.81 -4.75 1.57
C GLY A 100 -9.23 -6.16 1.68
N THR A 101 -8.00 -6.39 1.19
CA THR A 101 -7.29 -7.67 1.35
C THR A 101 -6.99 -7.93 2.81
N VAL A 102 -7.16 -9.20 3.23
CA VAL A 102 -6.77 -9.66 4.56
C VAL A 102 -5.25 -9.82 4.61
N ILE A 103 -4.61 -9.20 5.59
CA ILE A 103 -3.14 -9.25 5.74
C ILE A 103 -2.73 -10.30 6.76
N VAL A 104 -3.36 -10.30 7.94
CA VAL A 104 -3.06 -11.19 9.08
C VAL A 104 -4.33 -11.38 9.90
N GLU A 105 -4.63 -12.61 10.35
CA GLU A 105 -5.67 -12.92 11.36
C GLU A 105 -6.99 -12.12 11.22
N ASN A 106 -7.54 -12.01 10.01
CA ASN A 106 -8.76 -11.25 9.67
C ASN A 106 -8.66 -9.70 9.66
N ILE A 107 -7.47 -9.13 9.85
CA ILE A 107 -7.22 -7.68 9.67
C ILE A 107 -7.31 -7.36 8.16
N ARG A 108 -8.26 -6.50 7.80
CA ARG A 108 -8.49 -6.04 6.41
C ARG A 108 -8.03 -4.60 6.25
N LEU A 109 -7.14 -4.38 5.30
CA LEU A 109 -6.69 -3.03 4.94
C LEU A 109 -7.82 -2.21 4.31
N GLY A 110 -8.17 -1.07 4.90
CA GLY A 110 -9.13 -0.14 4.28
C GLY A 110 -10.60 -0.52 4.45
N ALA A 111 -10.96 -1.40 5.39
CA ALA A 111 -12.35 -1.73 5.71
C ALA A 111 -13.14 -0.55 6.33
#